data_AF-A0A4Q6ASY3-F1
#
_entry.id   AF-A0A4Q6ASY3-F1
#
_cell.length_a   1.000
_cell.length_b   1.000
_cell.length_c   1.000
_cell.angle_alpha   90.00
_cell.angle_beta   90.00
_cell.angle_gamma   90.00
#
_symmetry.space_group_name_H-M   'P 1'
#
loop_
_entity.id
_entity.type
_entity.pdbx_description
1 polymer ?
#
loop_
_entity_poly.entity_id
_entity_poly.type
_entity_poly.pdbx_seq_one_letter_code
_entity_poly.pdbx_strand_id
1 'polypeptide(L)'
;MQTTATNRIETSLSSLSPREVEILYWIAEGKGSKEIAATLHLSVHTVQKHTKNIYRKLDVHNKIEALNKTKWLIASLYRNRN
;
A
#
# COMPACT_ATOMS: atom_id res chain seq x y z
N MET A 1 -24.05 -20.36 2.65
CA MET A 1 -22.94 -20.01 3.57
C MET A 1 -21.92 -19.24 2.75
N GLN A 2 -22.04 -17.91 2.66
CA GLN A 2 -21.18 -17.08 1.80
C GLN A 2 -19.95 -16.64 2.62
N THR A 3 -18.78 -16.85 2.03
CA THR A 3 -17.44 -16.76 2.61
C THR A 3 -17.09 -15.34 3.06
N THR A 4 -17.22 -15.10 4.37
CA THR A 4 -16.98 -13.84 5.08
C THR A 4 -15.50 -13.54 5.33
N ALA A 5 -14.72 -13.24 4.29
CA ALA A 5 -13.32 -12.80 4.47
C ALA A 5 -12.92 -11.57 3.64
N THR A 6 -13.63 -11.24 2.57
CA THR A 6 -13.21 -10.16 1.64
C THR A 6 -13.46 -8.73 2.18
N ASN A 7 -14.50 -8.53 3.01
CA ASN A 7 -14.98 -7.19 3.38
C ASN A 7 -14.04 -6.38 4.32
N ARG A 8 -13.16 -7.05 5.09
CA ARG A 8 -12.27 -6.33 6.04
C ARG A 8 -11.10 -5.62 5.37
N ILE A 9 -10.64 -6.10 4.21
CA ILE A 9 -9.47 -5.54 3.52
C ILE A 9 -9.82 -4.25 2.79
N GLU A 10 -11.02 -4.18 2.20
CA GLU A 10 -11.50 -3.03 1.43
C GLU A 10 -11.67 -1.78 2.31
N THR A 11 -12.13 -1.95 3.55
CA THR A 11 -12.43 -0.84 4.46
C THR A 11 -11.16 -0.14 4.99
N SER A 12 -10.09 -0.89 5.27
CA SER A 12 -8.84 -0.31 5.78
C SER A 12 -8.05 0.45 4.72
N LEU A 13 -8.18 0.06 3.45
CA LEU A 13 -7.49 0.71 2.33
C LEU A 13 -8.10 2.08 1.97
N SER A 14 -9.42 2.25 2.19
CA SER A 14 -10.13 3.53 2.00
C SER A 14 -9.66 4.66 2.93
N SER A 15 -8.93 4.32 4.01
CA SER A 15 -8.40 5.30 4.98
C SER A 15 -7.01 5.85 4.62
N LEU A 16 -6.38 5.32 3.57
CA LEU A 16 -5.10 5.81 3.08
C LEU A 16 -5.29 7.08 2.25
N SER A 17 -4.43 8.06 2.44
CA SER A 17 -4.38 9.24 1.56
C SER A 17 -3.83 8.85 0.19
N PRO A 18 -4.12 9.63 -0.87
CA PRO A 18 -3.60 9.36 -2.22
C PRO A 18 -2.08 9.15 -2.25
N ARG A 19 -1.34 9.99 -1.50
CA ARG A 19 0.12 9.89 -1.37
C ARG A 19 0.59 8.60 -0.69
N GLU A 20 -0.19 8.11 0.27
CA GLU A 20 0.09 6.86 0.96
C GLU A 20 -0.17 5.65 0.05
N VAL A 21 -1.21 5.73 -0.80
CA VAL A 21 -1.49 4.73 -1.83
C VAL A 21 -0.37 4.68 -2.88
N GLU A 22 0.13 5.83 -3.35
CA GLU A 22 1.28 5.89 -4.27
C GLU A 22 2.52 5.22 -3.67
N ILE A 23 2.86 5.55 -2.42
CA ILE A 23 4.01 4.96 -1.73
C ILE A 23 3.82 3.46 -1.56
N LEU A 24 2.63 3.02 -1.16
CA LEU A 24 2.30 1.61 -0.99
C LEU A 24 2.37 0.83 -2.32
N TYR A 25 1.96 1.44 -3.43
CA TYR A 25 2.09 0.88 -4.77
C TYR A 25 3.56 0.60 -5.11
N TRP A 26 4.46 1.56 -4.91
CA TRP A 26 5.88 1.35 -5.21
C TRP A 26 6.53 0.33 -4.27
N ILE A 27 6.11 0.28 -2.99
CA ILE A 27 6.55 -0.77 -2.06
C ILE A 27 6.15 -2.16 -2.59
N ALA A 28 4.97 -2.27 -3.20
CA ALA A 28 4.46 -3.50 -3.79
C ALA A 28 5.13 -3.90 -5.11
N GLU A 29 5.57 -2.92 -5.90
CA GLU A 29 6.48 -3.14 -7.02
C GLU A 29 7.90 -3.56 -6.58
N GLY A 30 8.14 -3.67 -5.27
CA GLY A 30 9.44 -4.10 -4.73
C GLY A 30 10.46 -2.98 -4.60
N LYS A 31 10.08 -1.72 -4.85
CA LYS A 31 10.98 -0.57 -4.75
C LYS A 31 11.35 -0.30 -3.29
N GLY A 32 12.62 0.03 -3.06
CA GLY A 32 13.11 0.46 -1.75
C GLY A 32 12.74 1.91 -1.44
N SER A 33 12.73 2.32 -0.17
CA SER A 33 12.38 3.70 0.23
C SER A 33 13.22 4.78 -0.46
N LYS A 34 14.46 4.47 -0.87
CA LYS A 34 15.35 5.36 -1.65
C LYS A 34 14.85 5.57 -3.08
N GLU A 35 14.45 4.49 -3.75
CA GLU A 35 13.91 4.57 -5.12
C GLU A 35 12.55 5.26 -5.14
N ILE A 36 11.71 4.97 -4.14
CA ILE A 36 10.40 5.63 -3.98
C ILE A 36 10.58 7.12 -3.73
N ALA A 37 11.55 7.49 -2.89
CA ALA A 37 11.91 8.87 -2.61
C ALA A 37 12.32 9.60 -3.91
N ALA A 38 13.20 8.99 -4.71
CA ALA A 38 13.60 9.53 -6.00
C ALA A 38 12.40 9.66 -6.97
N THR A 39 11.55 8.63 -7.05
CA THR A 39 10.41 8.59 -7.97
C THR A 39 9.33 9.61 -7.62
N LEU A 40 9.05 9.79 -6.33
CA LEU A 40 8.03 10.71 -5.83
C LEU A 40 8.57 12.12 -5.52
N HIS A 41 9.86 12.36 -5.75
CA HIS A 41 10.54 13.62 -5.42
C HIS A 41 10.39 13.97 -3.93
N LEU A 42 10.53 12.98 -3.06
CA LEU A 42 10.46 13.08 -1.61
C LEU A 42 11.80 12.72 -0.97
N SER A 43 12.00 13.15 0.28
CA SER A 43 13.11 12.64 1.08
C SER A 43 12.83 11.20 1.56
N VAL A 44 13.88 10.38 1.69
CA VAL A 44 13.79 9.01 2.24
C VAL A 44 13.11 9.00 3.60
N HIS A 45 13.40 9.98 4.45
CA HIS A 45 12.76 10.15 5.75
C HIS A 45 11.24 10.35 5.64
N THR A 46 10.80 11.16 4.68
CA THR A 46 9.38 11.40 4.40
C THR A 46 8.69 10.11 3.95
N VAL A 47 9.32 9.36 3.04
CA VAL A 47 8.80 8.05 2.62
C VAL A 47 8.68 7.10 3.82
N GLN A 48 9.71 6.99 4.66
CA GLN A 48 9.66 6.16 5.87
C GLN A 48 8.54 6.58 6.84
N LYS A 49 8.32 7.88 7.02
CA LYS A 49 7.23 8.42 7.84
C LYS A 49 5.88 8.02 7.26
N HIS A 50 5.68 8.15 5.95
CA HIS A 50 4.47 7.69 5.28
C HIS A 50 4.29 6.17 5.40
N THR A 51 5.35 5.37 5.23
CA THR A 51 5.30 3.91 5.41
C THR A 51 4.84 3.53 6.83
N LYS A 52 5.34 4.20 7.86
CA LYS A 52 4.89 3.98 9.24
C LYS A 52 3.41 4.33 9.43
N ASN A 53 2.96 5.45 8.85
CA ASN A 53 1.55 5.84 8.89
C ASN A 53 0.66 4.84 8.16
N ILE A 54 1.10 4.35 6.99
CA ILE A 54 0.42 3.31 6.22
C ILE A 54 0.27 2.05 7.06
N TYR A 55 1.36 1.58 7.69
CA TYR A 55 1.31 0.38 8.54
C TYR A 55 0.35 0.54 9.72
N ARG A 56 0.36 1.71 10.35
CA ARG A 56 -0.58 2.03 11.43
C ARG A 56 -2.03 2.08 10.95
N LYS A 57 -2.30 2.63 9.78
CA LYS A 57 -3.65 2.73 9.20
C LYS A 57 -4.19 1.38 8.70
N LEU A 58 -3.31 0.54 8.17
CA LEU A 58 -3.65 -0.79 7.70
C LEU A 58 -3.68 -1.84 8.82
N ASP A 59 -3.29 -1.46 10.03
CA ASP A 59 -3.11 -2.34 11.18
C ASP A 59 -2.27 -3.56 10.78
N VAL A 60 -1.10 -3.29 10.21
CA VAL A 60 -0.16 -4.32 9.74
C VAL A 60 1.19 -4.17 10.40
N HIS A 61 1.76 -5.29 10.79
CA HIS A 61 3.01 -5.31 11.54
C HIS A 61 4.23 -5.55 10.64
N ASN A 62 4.00 -6.05 9.42
CA ASN A 62 5.08 -6.46 8.52
C ASN A 62 4.86 -5.97 7.09
N LYS A 63 5.97 -5.71 6.39
CA LYS A 63 5.98 -5.37 4.95
C LYS A 63 5.20 -6.42 4.16
N ILE A 64 5.44 -7.71 4.42
CA ILE A 64 4.77 -8.81 3.70
C ILE A 64 3.25 -8.80 3.91
N GLU A 65 2.79 -8.42 5.10
CA GLU A 65 1.36 -8.35 5.41
C GLU A 65 0.69 -7.16 4.70
N ALA A 66 1.37 -6.01 4.68
CA ALA A 66 0.97 -4.87 3.85
C ALA A 66 0.92 -5.25 2.37
N LEU A 67 1.93 -5.97 1.87
CA LEU A 67 1.98 -6.44 0.49
C LEU A 67 0.83 -7.40 0.17
N ASN A 68 0.56 -8.39 1.01
CA ASN A 68 -0.54 -9.34 0.80
C ASN A 68 -1.91 -8.63 0.76
N LYS A 69 -2.14 -7.65 1.64
CA LYS A 69 -3.37 -6.83 1.61
C LYS A 69 -3.47 -5.99 0.33
N THR A 70 -2.35 -5.43 -0.14
CA THR A 70 -2.34 -4.52 -1.31
C THR A 70 -2.29 -5.29 -2.64
N LYS A 71 -1.80 -6.52 -2.66
CA LYS A 71 -1.67 -7.34 -3.87
C LYS A 71 -3.02 -7.50 -4.58
N TRP A 72 -4.09 -7.66 -3.80
CA TRP A 72 -5.45 -7.74 -4.33
C TRP A 72 -5.91 -6.42 -4.95
N LEU A 73 -5.57 -5.27 -4.34
CA LEU A 73 -5.88 -3.95 -4.84
C LEU A 73 -5.15 -3.65 -6.16
N ILE A 74 -3.85 -3.91 -6.23
CA ILE A 74 -3.07 -3.67 -7.44
C ILE A 74 -3.56 -4.59 -8.57
N ALA A 75 -3.83 -5.87 -8.26
CA ALA A 75 -4.44 -6.78 -9.22
C ALA A 75 -5.83 -6.32 -9.68
N SER A 76 -6.57 -5.53 -8.89
CA SER A 76 -7.85 -4.94 -9.27
C SER A 76 -7.69 -3.65 -10.09
N LEU A 77 -6.80 -2.75 -9.67
CA LEU A 77 -6.53 -1.46 -10.34
C LEU A 77 -5.83 -1.61 -11.71
N TYR A 78 -5.08 -2.69 -11.91
CA TYR A 78 -4.35 -2.95 -13.16
C TYR A 78 -5.01 -4.01 -14.06
N ARG A 79 -6.14 -4.61 -13.64
CA ARG A 79 -6.90 -5.55 -14.49
C ARG A 79 -7.58 -4.88 -15.68
N ASN A 80 -7.71 -3.55 -15.67
CA ASN A 80 -8.45 -2.82 -16.69
C ASN A 80 -7.67 -1.63 -17.28
N ARG A 81 -6.40 -1.84 -17.63
CA ARG A 81 -5.72 -1.00 -18.64
C ARG A 81 -5.66 -1.78 -19.95
N ASN A 82 -6.72 -1.69 -20.74
CA ASN A 82 -6.71 -2.05 -22.16
C ASN A 82 -7.07 -0.80 -22.96
#